data_AF-A0A2G0QBF1-F1
#
_entry.id   AF-A0A2G0QBF1-F1
#
_cell.length_a   1.000
_cell.length_b   1.000
_cell.length_c   1.000
_cell.angle_alpha   90.00
_cell.angle_beta   90.00
_cell.angle_gamma   90.00
#
_symmetry.space_group_name_H-M   'P 1'
#
loop_
_entity.id
_entity.type
_entity.pdbx_description
1 polymer ?
#
loop_
_entity_poly.entity_id
_entity_poly.type
_entity_poly.pdbx_seq_one_letter_code
_entity_poly.pdbx_strand_id
1 'polypeptide(L)' 'MKVWIVCIPGFEGDFEPIAAFSDMDKARDYIESKGFRSWSLDDLTVDNPEAE' A
#
# COMPACT_ATOMS: atom_id res chain seq x y z
N MET A 1 1.58 13.31 -7.10
CA MET A 1 2.27 12.03 -6.84
C MET A 1 1.26 11.05 -6.24
N LYS A 2 1.25 9.79 -6.66
CA LYS A 2 0.33 8.76 -6.13
C LYS A 2 1.12 7.78 -5.26
N VAL A 3 0.60 7.49 -4.07
CA VAL A 3 1.21 6.53 -3.13
C VAL A 3 0.27 5.34 -3.00
N TRP A 4 0.82 4.14 -3.13
CA TRP A 4 0.12 2.87 -2.96
C TRP A 4 0.47 2.32 -1.58
N ILE A 5 -0.54 2.10 -0.75
CA ILE A 5 -0.40 1.52 0.58
C ILE A 5 -0.81 0.04 0.47
N VAL A 6 0.07 -0.86 0.89
CA VAL A 6 -0.24 -2.29 1.03
C VAL A 6 -0.75 -2.50 2.45
N CYS A 7 -1.96 -3.03 2.58
CA CYS A 7 -2.57 -3.39 3.85
C CYS A 7 -2.78 -4.91 3.92
N ILE A 8 -2.65 -5.51 5.10
CA ILE A 8 -2.95 -6.94 5.36
C ILE A 8 -3.92 -7.08 6.52
N PRO A 9 -4.62 -8.21 6.67
CA PRO A 9 -5.46 -8.42 7.84
C PRO A 9 -4.64 -8.37 9.13
N GLY A 10 -5.00 -7.43 10.00
CA GLY A 10 -4.50 -7.27 11.35
C GLY A 10 -5.14 -8.25 12.32
N PHE A 11 -4.77 -8.13 13.60
CA PHE A 11 -5.23 -9.06 14.63
C PHE A 11 -6.73 -8.94 14.92
N GLU A 12 -7.27 -7.72 14.82
CA GLU A 12 -8.68 -7.42 15.09
C GLU A 12 -9.59 -7.64 13.86
N GLY A 13 -9.02 -8.10 12.74
CA GLY A 13 -9.76 -8.40 11.51
C GLY A 13 -9.82 -7.24 10.50
N ASP A 14 -9.40 -6.05 10.90
CA ASP A 14 -9.27 -4.89 10.01
C ASP A 14 -7.99 -4.98 9.16
N PHE A 15 -7.98 -4.32 8.00
CA PHE A 15 -6.78 -4.22 7.18
C PHE A 15 -5.85 -3.14 7.72
N GLU A 16 -4.63 -3.52 8.11
CA GLU A 16 -3.61 -2.63 8.67
C GLU A 16 -2.51 -2.35 7.63
N PRO A 17 -2.05 -1.09 7.50
CA PRO A 17 -1.01 -0.71 6.54
C PRO A 17 0.36 -1.22 6.98
N ILE A 18 1.11 -1.83 6.05
CA ILE A 18 2.43 -2.43 6.33
C ILE A 18 3.56 -1.92 5.44
N ALA A 19 3.23 -1.36 4.27
CA ALA A 19 4.21 -0.84 3.33
C ALA A 19 3.59 0.24 2.42
N ALA A 20 4.43 1.15 1.91
CA ALA A 20 4.03 2.22 1.00
C ALA A 20 4.98 2.31 -0.20
N PHE A 21 4.43 2.53 -1.39
CA PHE A 21 5.18 2.58 -2.64
C PHE A 21 4.72 3.75 -3.51
N SER A 22 5.65 4.43 -4.16
CA SER A 22 5.32 5.46 -5.18
C SER A 22 5.00 4.85 -6.55
N ASP A 23 5.08 3.52 -6.68
CA ASP A 23 5.00 2.77 -7.92
C ASP A 23 4.14 1.52 -7.69
N MET A 24 3.20 1.26 -8.60
CA MET A 24 2.22 0.19 -8.43
C MET A 24 2.85 -1.19 -8.65
N ASP A 25 3.79 -1.31 -9.58
CA ASP A 25 4.42 -2.58 -9.91
C ASP A 25 5.30 -3.04 -8.75
N LYS A 26 6.01 -2.10 -8.11
CA LYS A 26 6.76 -2.40 -6.86
C LYS A 26 5.86 -2.85 -5.71
N ALA A 27 4.67 -2.30 -5.59
CA ALA A 27 3.70 -2.73 -4.57
C ALA A 27 3.22 -4.16 -4.83
N ARG A 28 2.98 -4.53 -6.10
CA ARG A 28 2.60 -5.89 -6.50
C ARG A 28 3.72 -6.90 -6.30
N ASP A 29 4.93 -6.57 -6.74
CA ASP A 29 6.11 -7.42 -6.52
C ASP A 29 6.33 -7.70 -5.03
N TYR A 30 6.10 -6.69 -4.19
CA TYR A 30 6.15 -6.86 -2.74
C TYR A 30 5.09 -7.86 -2.24
N ILE A 31 3.82 -7.71 -2.65
CA ILE A 31 2.74 -8.63 -2.26
C ILE A 31 3.06 -10.08 -2.67
N GLU A 32 3.50 -10.27 -3.92
CA GLU A 32 3.82 -11.60 -4.46
C GLU A 32 5.04 -12.22 -3.75
N SER A 33 6.11 -11.44 -3.55
CA SER A 33 7.33 -11.92 -2.88
C SER A 33 7.10 -12.31 -1.42
N LYS A 34 6.12 -11.70 -0.74
CA LYS A 34 5.73 -12.04 0.63
C LYS A 34 4.73 -13.19 0.71
N GLY A 35 4.10 -13.57 -0.41
CA GLY A 35 3.12 -14.65 -0.46
C GLY A 35 1.85 -14.34 0.32
N PHE A 36 1.45 -13.07 0.42
CA PHE A 36 0.22 -12.69 1.11
C PHE A 36 -1.00 -13.23 0.36
N ARG A 37 -1.88 -13.92 1.08
CA ARG A 37 -3.12 -14.50 0.53
C ARG A 37 -4.32 -13.55 0.62
N SER A 38 -4.28 -12.61 1.56
CA SER A 38 -5.29 -11.59 1.77
C SER A 38 -4.57 -10.26 1.95
N TRP A 39 -4.95 -9.28 1.15
CA TRP A 39 -4.35 -7.94 1.13
C TRP A 39 -5.34 -6.92 0.54
N SER A 40 -5.13 -5.64 0.86
CA SER A 40 -5.74 -4.50 0.19
C SER A 40 -4.66 -3.59 -0.36
N LEU A 41 -4.96 -2.89 -1.46
CA LEU A 41 -4.16 -1.80 -1.98
C LEU A 41 -4.99 -0.53 -1.87
N ASP A 42 -4.59 0.35 -0.96
CA ASP A 42 -5.21 1.65 -0.81
C ASP A 42 -4.38 2.69 -1.56
N ASP A 43 -5.05 3.70 -2.12
CA ASP A 43 -4.36 4.78 -2.79
C ASP A 43 -4.48 6.11 -2.06
N LEU A 44 -3.31 6.71 -1.81
CA LEU A 44 -3.17 8.00 -1.17
C LEU A 44 -2.83 9.03 -2.25
N THR A 45 -3.78 9.93 -2.50
CA THR A 45 -3.55 11.13 -3.30
C THR A 45 -2.96 12.18 -2.39
N VAL A 46 -1.78 12.69 -2.73
CA VAL A 46 -1.14 13.77 -1.97
C VAL A 46 -1.86 15.07 -2.33
N ASP A 47 -2.54 15.68 -1.36
CA ASP A 47 -3.37 16.89 -1.56
C ASP A 47 -2.57 18.08 -2.12
N ASN A 48 -1.29 18.20 -1.77
CA ASN A 48 -0.44 19.31 -2.21
C ASN A 48 0.96 18.79 -2.59
N PRO A 49 1.20 18.42 -3.87
CA PRO A 49 2.47 17.85 -4.28
C PRO A 49 3.63 18.87 -4.28
N GLU A 50 3.34 20.17 -4.21
CA GLU A 50 4.30 21.26 -4.24
C GLU A 50 3.86 22.36 -3.25
N ALA A 51 4.56 22.46 -2.13
CA ALA A 51 4.81 23.77 -1.54
C ALA A 51 6.28 24.08 -1.87
N GLU A 52 6.50 24.62 -3.07
CA GLU A 52 7.74 25.34 -3.37
C GLU A 52 7.72 26.72 -2.72
#